data_AF-A0A066X788-F1
#
_entry.id   AF-A0A066X788-F1
#
_cell.length_a   1.000
_cell.length_b   1.000
_cell.length_c   1.000
_cell.angle_alpha   90.00
_cell.angle_beta   90.00
_cell.angle_gamma   90.00
#
_symmetry.space_group_name_H-M   'P 1'
#
loop_
_entity.id
_entity.type
_entity.pdbx_description
1 polymer ?
#
loop_
_entity_poly.entity_id
_entity_poly.type
_entity_poly.pdbx_seq_one_letter_code
_entity_poly.pdbx_strand_id
1 'polypeptide(L)'
;MEYPSNLLRRELEGGWELDIPAFEYQPLNHDVQEQRFLVLHPCPGDKGAPRNDVRCSIETRPLASAGPFITVRDSRGYRLLQDAIEIDGKGLVVSAALKVFLRYFRGRHLPITLWLRHICLVEFGAEEEQKRYWLRDFIDSMYARATRVVSMSDIVIDLVERRIVEMRLHSKYKNWNKTLTLRWRHAPESHPADRLSDQAWRPAVE
;
A
#
# COMPACT_ATOMS: atom_id res chain seq x y z
N MET A 1 29.34 -5.38 14.46
CA MET A 1 28.50 -6.39 13.78
C MET A 1 27.67 -5.63 12.75
N GLU A 2 28.18 -5.53 11.53
CA GLU A 2 27.56 -4.79 10.43
C GLU A 2 26.55 -5.71 9.74
N TYR A 3 25.27 -5.32 9.76
CA TYR A 3 24.25 -6.00 8.96
C TYR A 3 24.33 -5.50 7.52
N PRO A 4 24.29 -6.39 6.50
CA PRO A 4 24.31 -5.99 5.10
C PRO A 4 23.12 -5.07 4.81
N SER A 5 23.42 -3.91 4.24
CA SER A 5 22.43 -2.91 3.83
C SER A 5 21.62 -3.40 2.63
N ASN A 6 20.28 -3.23 2.71
CA ASN A 6 19.24 -3.49 1.69
C ASN A 6 18.71 -4.95 1.57
N LEU A 7 18.30 -5.57 2.69
CA LEU A 7 17.86 -6.97 2.77
C LEU A 7 16.37 -7.26 2.43
N LEU A 8 15.63 -6.32 1.83
CA LEU A 8 14.25 -6.65 1.39
C LEU A 8 14.20 -7.20 -0.03
N ARG A 9 15.21 -6.93 -0.85
CA ARG A 9 15.11 -7.15 -2.29
C ARG A 9 16.46 -7.54 -2.88
N ARG A 10 16.46 -8.65 -3.59
CA ARG A 10 17.52 -9.04 -4.52
C ARG A 10 17.02 -8.83 -5.95
N GLU A 11 17.72 -8.01 -6.73
CA GLU A 11 17.47 -7.88 -8.17
C GLU A 11 18.05 -9.09 -8.90
N LEU A 12 17.22 -9.83 -9.62
CA LEU A 12 17.60 -10.94 -10.49
C LEU A 12 17.36 -10.54 -11.96
N GLU A 13 18.05 -11.20 -12.90
CA GLU A 13 17.77 -11.04 -14.33
C GLU A 13 16.32 -11.48 -14.62
N GLY A 14 15.41 -10.51 -14.79
CA GLY A 14 14.00 -10.75 -15.15
C GLY A 14 13.00 -10.78 -14.00
N GLY A 15 13.41 -10.56 -12.74
CA GLY A 15 12.50 -10.59 -11.59
C GLY A 15 13.13 -10.05 -10.31
N TRP A 16 12.34 -9.96 -9.24
CA TRP A 16 12.82 -9.58 -7.91
C TRP A 16 12.43 -10.67 -6.92
N GLU A 17 13.33 -10.97 -6.00
CA GLU A 17 13.09 -11.90 -4.88
C GLU A 17 13.13 -11.13 -3.57
N LEU A 18 12.21 -11.47 -2.65
CA LEU A 18 12.24 -10.95 -1.29
C LEU A 18 13.12 -11.87 -0.45
N ASP A 19 14.12 -11.32 0.22
CA ASP A 19 14.97 -12.11 1.14
C ASP A 19 14.26 -12.40 2.49
N ILE A 20 12.95 -12.08 2.59
CA ILE A 20 12.12 -12.30 3.77
C ILE A 20 10.82 -13.03 3.40
N PRO A 21 10.22 -13.80 4.34
CA PRO A 21 8.98 -14.52 4.09
C PRO A 21 7.84 -13.60 3.64
N ALA A 22 6.97 -14.08 2.75
CA ALA A 22 5.80 -13.33 2.30
C ALA A 22 4.82 -13.12 3.46
N PHE A 23 4.21 -11.93 3.51
CA PHE A 23 3.14 -11.63 4.44
C PHE A 23 1.87 -12.42 4.09
N GLU A 24 1.22 -12.97 5.11
CA GLU A 24 -0.01 -13.76 4.98
C GLU A 24 -1.10 -13.14 5.83
N TYR A 25 -2.28 -12.99 5.23
CA TYR A 25 -3.44 -12.42 5.90
C TYR A 25 -4.08 -13.42 6.85
N GLN A 26 -4.25 -13.02 8.11
CA GLN A 26 -5.11 -13.74 9.05
C GLN A 26 -6.59 -13.49 8.71
N PRO A 27 -7.46 -14.51 8.70
CA PRO A 27 -8.90 -14.33 8.48
C PRO A 27 -9.52 -13.33 9.46
N LEU A 28 -10.52 -12.57 9.01
CA LEU A 28 -11.29 -11.65 9.86
C LEU A 28 -12.47 -12.38 10.50
N ASN A 29 -12.71 -12.16 11.80
CA ASN A 29 -13.95 -12.59 12.42
C ASN A 29 -15.09 -11.64 12.04
N HIS A 30 -15.98 -12.12 11.17
CA HIS A 30 -17.10 -11.34 10.67
C HIS A 30 -18.20 -11.09 11.70
N ASP A 31 -18.38 -11.99 12.66
CA ASP A 31 -19.46 -11.90 13.66
C ASP A 31 -19.28 -10.70 14.58
N VAL A 32 -18.04 -10.37 14.89
CA VAL A 32 -17.65 -9.20 15.70
C VAL A 32 -17.20 -8.01 14.86
N GLN A 33 -17.36 -8.07 13.53
CA GLN A 33 -16.93 -7.03 12.59
C GLN A 33 -15.46 -6.62 12.79
N GLU A 34 -14.57 -7.61 12.90
CA GLU A 34 -13.13 -7.34 12.97
C GLU A 34 -12.62 -6.65 11.70
N GLN A 35 -11.64 -5.78 11.90
CA GLN A 35 -10.94 -5.07 10.85
C GLN A 35 -9.44 -5.11 11.12
N ARG A 36 -8.66 -5.14 10.05
CA ARG A 36 -7.20 -4.99 10.11
C ARG A 36 -6.84 -3.52 10.06
N PHE A 37 -5.86 -3.12 10.85
CA PHE A 37 -5.31 -1.77 10.88
C PHE A 37 -3.80 -1.86 10.73
N LEU A 38 -3.26 -1.06 9.82
CA LEU A 38 -1.82 -0.94 9.63
C LEU A 38 -1.25 0.03 10.65
N VAL A 39 -0.42 -0.46 11.57
CA VAL A 39 0.34 0.38 12.50
C VAL A 39 1.66 0.73 11.84
N LEU A 40 1.79 1.99 11.42
CA LEU A 40 2.99 2.51 10.78
C LEU A 40 3.99 2.97 11.85
N HIS A 41 5.13 2.29 11.95
CA HIS A 41 6.13 2.57 12.97
C HIS A 41 6.84 3.91 12.74
N PRO A 42 7.23 4.61 13.82
CA PRO A 42 7.91 5.90 13.72
C PRO A 42 9.30 5.76 13.11
N CYS A 43 9.80 6.89 12.62
CA CYS A 43 11.10 7.02 11.98
C CYS A 43 11.89 8.14 12.65
N PRO A 44 12.79 7.81 13.60
CA PRO A 44 13.53 8.83 14.34
C PRO A 44 14.63 9.51 13.50
N GLY A 45 15.12 8.84 12.44
CA GLY A 45 16.18 9.34 11.56
C GLY A 45 15.67 10.04 10.29
N ASP A 46 16.58 10.23 9.34
CA ASP A 46 16.24 10.74 8.01
C ASP A 46 15.38 9.73 7.23
N LYS A 47 14.19 10.17 6.80
CA LYS A 47 13.25 9.36 6.03
C LYS A 47 13.78 9.00 4.63
N GLY A 48 14.70 9.79 4.09
CA GLY A 48 15.36 9.56 2.81
C GLY A 48 16.49 8.52 2.87
N ALA A 49 17.00 8.21 4.06
CA ALA A 49 18.14 7.31 4.21
C ALA A 49 17.81 5.89 3.70
N PRO A 50 18.74 5.23 2.96
CA PRO A 50 18.53 3.88 2.42
C PRO A 50 18.19 2.84 3.50
N ARG A 51 18.79 2.97 4.69
CA ARG A 51 18.60 2.05 5.82
C ARG A 51 17.26 2.23 6.56
N ASN A 52 16.46 3.20 6.14
CA ASN A 52 15.27 3.61 6.87
C ASN A 52 14.00 3.12 6.17
N ASP A 53 13.89 1.81 6.05
CA ASP A 53 12.75 1.17 5.41
C ASP A 53 11.45 1.37 6.17
N VAL A 54 10.34 1.19 5.44
CA VAL A 54 9.00 1.29 6.00
C VAL A 54 8.71 0.00 6.74
N ARG A 55 8.62 0.11 8.07
CA ARG A 55 8.21 -0.97 8.96
C ARG A 55 6.80 -0.72 9.46
N CYS A 56 6.00 -1.76 9.45
CA CYS A 56 4.63 -1.74 9.92
C CYS A 56 4.32 -2.98 10.75
N SER A 57 3.18 -2.93 11.43
CA SER A 57 2.52 -4.09 12.03
C SER A 57 1.05 -4.11 11.61
N ILE A 58 0.41 -5.28 11.63
CA ILE A 58 -1.04 -5.39 11.43
C ILE A 58 -1.71 -5.75 12.75
N GLU A 59 -2.63 -4.89 13.19
CA GLU A 59 -3.50 -5.17 14.33
C GLU A 59 -4.91 -5.51 13.84
N THR A 60 -5.47 -6.62 14.32
CA THR A 60 -6.87 -6.99 14.08
C THR A 60 -7.69 -6.69 15.32
N ARG A 61 -8.80 -5.96 15.16
CA ARG A 61 -9.72 -5.67 16.26
C ARG A 61 -11.13 -5.35 15.76
N PRO A 62 -12.17 -5.56 16.58
CA PRO A 62 -13.53 -5.12 16.26
C PRO A 62 -13.58 -3.64 15.91
N LEU A 63 -14.32 -3.28 14.86
CA LEU A 63 -14.42 -1.87 14.44
C LEU A 63 -15.04 -0.97 15.53
N ALA A 64 -15.88 -1.53 16.40
CA ALA A 64 -16.47 -0.82 17.54
C ALA A 64 -15.43 -0.41 18.61
N SER A 65 -14.29 -1.11 18.69
CA SER A 65 -13.22 -0.87 19.67
C SER A 65 -11.88 -0.48 19.00
N ALA A 66 -11.92 -0.05 17.74
CA ALA A 66 -10.73 0.21 16.92
C ALA A 66 -9.82 1.37 17.41
N GLY A 67 -10.30 2.20 18.33
CA GLY A 67 -9.62 3.43 18.73
C GLY A 67 -9.48 4.44 17.57
N PRO A 68 -8.71 5.53 17.75
CA PRO A 68 -8.45 6.50 16.69
C PRO A 68 -7.60 5.91 15.56
N PHE A 69 -8.00 6.14 14.31
CA PHE A 69 -7.23 5.77 13.12
C PHE A 69 -7.43 6.77 11.99
N ILE A 70 -6.48 6.79 11.05
CA ILE A 70 -6.55 7.61 9.83
C ILE A 70 -6.89 6.69 8.66
N THR A 71 -7.88 7.08 7.87
CA THR A 71 -8.15 6.38 6.62
C THR A 71 -7.41 7.02 5.44
N VAL A 72 -6.82 6.18 4.59
CA VAL A 72 -6.14 6.60 3.36
C VAL A 72 -6.99 6.22 2.15
N ARG A 73 -7.55 7.22 1.46
CA ARG A 73 -8.21 7.05 0.16
C ARG A 73 -7.17 6.98 -0.96
N ASP A 74 -7.60 6.50 -2.13
CA ASP A 74 -6.79 6.38 -3.36
C ASP A 74 -5.44 5.64 -3.21
N SER A 75 -5.35 4.75 -2.21
CA SER A 75 -4.13 4.01 -1.83
C SER A 75 -3.63 2.94 -2.82
N ARG A 76 -4.30 2.72 -3.96
CA ARG A 76 -3.92 1.69 -4.94
C ARG A 76 -2.58 2.02 -5.58
N GLY A 77 -2.40 3.29 -5.98
CA GLY A 77 -1.27 3.73 -6.79
C GLY A 77 -1.18 3.03 -8.15
N TYR A 78 -0.04 3.15 -8.81
CA TYR A 78 0.20 2.53 -10.11
C TYR A 78 0.74 1.10 -9.96
N ARG A 79 -0.08 0.09 -10.29
CA ARG A 79 0.20 -1.33 -10.02
C ARG A 79 1.42 -1.91 -10.74
N LEU A 80 1.88 -1.31 -11.84
CA LEU A 80 3.05 -1.80 -12.58
C LEU A 80 4.38 -1.40 -11.94
N LEU A 81 4.37 -0.42 -11.04
CA LEU A 81 5.53 -0.04 -10.26
C LEU A 81 5.33 -0.54 -8.83
N GLN A 82 5.95 -1.67 -8.53
CA GLN A 82 5.87 -2.33 -7.24
C GLN A 82 7.12 -2.09 -6.41
N ASP A 83 6.97 -2.21 -5.10
CA ASP A 83 8.05 -2.19 -4.11
C ASP A 83 7.60 -3.06 -2.93
N ALA A 84 8.44 -3.25 -1.91
CA ALA A 84 8.11 -4.05 -0.74
C ALA A 84 8.17 -3.22 0.55
N ILE A 85 7.26 -3.52 1.48
CA ILE A 85 7.30 -3.04 2.86
C ILE A 85 7.40 -4.23 3.82
N GLU A 86 7.92 -3.98 5.01
CA GLU A 86 8.01 -4.97 6.07
C GLU A 86 6.79 -4.84 7.00
N ILE A 87 6.05 -5.94 7.19
CA ILE A 87 4.95 -6.07 8.13
C ILE A 87 5.27 -7.24 9.06
N ASP A 88 5.51 -6.95 10.34
CA ASP A 88 5.81 -7.97 11.36
C ASP A 88 6.93 -8.95 10.92
N GLY A 89 8.00 -8.39 10.32
CA GLY A 89 9.15 -9.15 9.81
C GLY A 89 8.91 -9.89 8.49
N LYS A 90 7.73 -9.75 7.88
CA LYS A 90 7.35 -10.37 6.61
C LYS A 90 7.21 -9.32 5.50
N GLY A 91 7.44 -9.71 4.26
CA GLY A 91 7.39 -8.82 3.10
C GLY A 91 6.01 -8.75 2.48
N LEU A 92 5.49 -7.54 2.31
CA LEU A 92 4.29 -7.28 1.51
C LEU A 92 4.65 -6.44 0.28
N VAL A 93 4.31 -6.96 -0.90
CA VAL A 93 4.43 -6.22 -2.16
C VAL A 93 3.32 -5.18 -2.26
N VAL A 94 3.70 -3.93 -2.48
CA VAL A 94 2.81 -2.77 -2.60
C VAL A 94 3.19 -1.93 -3.81
N SER A 95 2.36 -0.95 -4.19
CA SER A 95 2.78 0.02 -5.19
C SER A 95 3.93 0.90 -4.65
N ALA A 96 4.85 1.29 -5.52
CA ALA A 96 5.97 2.17 -5.15
C ALA A 96 5.47 3.51 -4.59
N ALA A 97 4.37 4.04 -5.12
CA ALA A 97 3.72 5.25 -4.60
C ALA A 97 3.24 5.06 -3.16
N LEU A 98 2.68 3.89 -2.83
CA LEU A 98 2.24 3.58 -1.47
C LEU A 98 3.41 3.50 -0.49
N LYS A 99 4.52 2.86 -0.88
CA LYS A 99 5.75 2.86 -0.05
C LYS A 99 6.28 4.27 0.19
N VAL A 100 6.30 5.12 -0.84
CA VAL A 100 6.69 6.54 -0.70
C VAL A 100 5.76 7.26 0.27
N PHE A 101 4.44 7.12 0.08
CA PHE A 101 3.46 7.69 1.00
C PHE A 101 3.73 7.26 2.44
N LEU A 102 3.81 5.97 2.74
CA LEU A 102 4.05 5.47 4.10
C LEU A 102 5.37 6.00 4.68
N ARG A 103 6.44 6.03 3.87
CA ARG A 103 7.76 6.54 4.25
C ARG A 103 7.73 8.01 4.69
N TYR A 104 6.93 8.84 4.04
CA TYR A 104 6.84 10.26 4.35
C TYR A 104 5.71 10.59 5.32
N PHE A 105 4.67 9.77 5.40
CA PHE A 105 3.54 9.93 6.30
C PHE A 105 3.88 9.54 7.75
N ARG A 106 4.81 8.61 7.97
CA ARG A 106 5.21 8.17 9.32
C ARG A 106 5.69 9.33 10.21
N GLY A 107 5.32 9.28 11.48
CA GLY A 107 5.76 10.22 12.50
C GLY A 107 7.23 10.02 12.91
N ARG A 108 7.77 10.95 13.68
CA ARG A 108 9.12 10.81 14.27
C ARG A 108 9.15 10.01 15.56
N HIS A 109 8.08 10.09 16.35
CA HIS A 109 8.08 9.62 17.74
C HIS A 109 6.99 8.61 18.03
N LEU A 110 5.81 8.76 17.45
CA LEU A 110 4.66 7.92 17.73
C LEU A 110 4.27 7.10 16.50
N PRO A 111 3.85 5.84 16.70
CA PRO A 111 3.25 5.06 15.63
C PRO A 111 1.93 5.70 15.19
N ILE A 112 1.55 5.43 13.95
CA ILE A 112 0.30 5.93 13.37
C ILE A 112 -0.55 4.75 12.94
N THR A 113 -1.77 4.65 13.46
CA THR A 113 -2.74 3.65 13.03
C THR A 113 -3.47 4.11 11.78
N LEU A 114 -3.35 3.32 10.72
CA LEU A 114 -3.93 3.58 9.41
C LEU A 114 -4.92 2.49 9.03
N TRP A 115 -5.97 2.87 8.32
CA TRP A 115 -6.76 1.95 7.53
C TRP A 115 -6.59 2.27 6.05
N LEU A 116 -6.01 1.33 5.29
CA LEU A 116 -5.83 1.44 3.85
C LEU A 116 -6.47 0.23 3.19
N ARG A 117 -7.50 0.44 2.37
CA ARG A 117 -8.25 -0.64 1.70
C ARG A 117 -7.33 -1.72 1.11
N HIS A 118 -6.30 -1.35 0.36
CA HIS A 118 -5.43 -2.27 -0.38
C HIS A 118 -4.39 -3.01 0.47
N ILE A 119 -4.23 -2.66 1.75
CA ILE A 119 -3.35 -3.37 2.70
C ILE A 119 -4.18 -4.06 3.79
N CYS A 120 -5.30 -3.47 4.21
CA CYS A 120 -6.10 -4.00 5.31
C CYS A 120 -7.11 -5.05 4.86
N LEU A 121 -7.46 -5.05 3.57
CA LEU A 121 -8.34 -6.05 2.95
C LEU A 121 -7.58 -6.90 1.94
N VAL A 122 -7.92 -8.18 1.89
CA VAL A 122 -7.41 -9.10 0.89
C VAL A 122 -8.01 -8.74 -0.47
N GLU A 123 -7.16 -8.33 -1.41
CA GLU A 123 -7.58 -7.91 -2.74
C GLU A 123 -7.90 -9.10 -3.66
N PHE A 124 -7.26 -10.26 -3.48
CA PHE A 124 -7.43 -11.44 -4.33
C PHE A 124 -7.55 -12.73 -3.50
N GLY A 125 -8.39 -13.68 -3.93
CA GLY A 125 -8.47 -15.02 -3.34
C GLY A 125 -9.35 -15.16 -2.10
N ALA A 126 -9.97 -14.08 -1.60
CA ALA A 126 -10.91 -14.12 -0.47
C ALA A 126 -12.27 -13.57 -0.90
N GLU A 127 -13.07 -14.37 -1.61
CA GLU A 127 -14.38 -13.94 -2.14
C GLU A 127 -15.32 -13.41 -1.04
N GLU A 128 -15.36 -14.05 0.12
CA GLU A 128 -16.18 -13.62 1.25
C GLU A 128 -15.79 -12.22 1.74
N GLU A 129 -14.49 -11.95 1.86
CA GLU A 129 -13.97 -10.65 2.29
C GLU A 129 -14.26 -9.58 1.23
N GLN A 130 -14.12 -9.92 -0.05
CA GLN A 130 -14.46 -9.05 -1.16
C GLN A 130 -15.95 -8.67 -1.16
N LYS A 131 -16.86 -9.65 -1.11
CA LYS A 131 -18.30 -9.42 -1.16
C LYS A 131 -18.79 -8.51 -0.01
N ARG A 132 -18.15 -8.57 1.15
CA ARG A 132 -18.55 -7.82 2.35
C ARG A 132 -17.91 -6.44 2.46
N TYR A 133 -16.59 -6.36 2.31
CA TYR A 133 -15.84 -5.16 2.68
C TYR A 133 -15.39 -4.31 1.49
N TRP A 134 -15.59 -4.77 0.26
CA TRP A 134 -15.29 -3.97 -0.94
C TRP A 134 -16.48 -3.13 -1.42
N LEU A 135 -17.60 -3.15 -0.69
CA LEU A 135 -18.79 -2.36 -0.95
C LEU A 135 -18.56 -0.88 -0.64
N ARG A 136 -19.21 -0.01 -1.42
CA ARG A 136 -19.11 1.43 -1.27
C ARG A 136 -19.55 1.90 0.12
N ASP A 137 -20.69 1.39 0.58
CA ASP A 137 -21.26 1.75 1.89
C ASP A 137 -20.31 1.39 3.04
N PHE A 138 -19.63 0.25 2.94
CA PHE A 138 -18.64 -0.15 3.94
C PHE A 138 -17.45 0.83 3.97
N ILE A 139 -16.92 1.18 2.80
CA ILE A 139 -15.80 2.15 2.69
C ILE A 139 -16.21 3.51 3.24
N ASP A 140 -17.40 4.00 2.90
CA ASP A 140 -17.91 5.27 3.41
C ASP A 140 -18.12 5.21 4.93
N SER A 141 -18.51 4.06 5.49
CA SER A 141 -18.58 3.86 6.94
C SER A 141 -17.20 3.93 7.62
N MET A 142 -16.14 3.41 6.98
CA MET A 142 -14.77 3.52 7.47
C MET A 142 -14.27 4.96 7.41
N TYR A 143 -14.68 5.73 6.41
CA TYR A 143 -14.36 7.16 6.31
C TYR A 143 -15.05 7.96 7.42
N ALA A 144 -16.33 7.67 7.68
CA ALA A 144 -17.11 8.35 8.72
C ALA A 144 -16.57 8.10 10.14
N ARG A 145 -15.98 6.92 10.40
CA ARG A 145 -15.41 6.57 11.71
C ARG A 145 -13.97 7.02 11.91
N ALA A 146 -13.24 7.29 10.83
CA ALA A 146 -11.85 7.69 10.93
C ALA A 146 -11.71 9.06 11.59
N THR A 147 -10.64 9.26 12.36
CA THR A 147 -10.30 10.57 12.92
C THR A 147 -9.98 11.59 11.82
N ARG A 148 -9.45 11.11 10.69
CA ARG A 148 -9.14 11.91 9.51
C ARG A 148 -9.10 11.02 8.29
N VAL A 149 -9.48 11.59 7.15
CA VAL A 149 -9.30 10.96 5.82
C VAL A 149 -8.22 11.72 5.06
N VAL A 150 -7.25 11.01 4.47
CA VAL A 150 -6.17 11.58 3.65
C VAL A 150 -6.12 10.96 2.28
N SER A 151 -5.77 11.74 1.26
CA SER A 151 -5.42 11.24 -0.06
C SER A 151 -3.94 10.87 -0.11
N MET A 152 -3.64 9.65 -0.55
CA MET A 152 -2.27 9.26 -0.84
C MET A 152 -1.73 10.08 -2.02
N SER A 153 -2.54 10.28 -3.05
CA SER A 153 -2.17 10.98 -4.28
C SER A 153 -1.83 12.44 -4.03
N ASP A 154 -2.65 13.16 -3.26
CA ASP A 154 -2.37 14.58 -2.93
C ASP A 154 -1.03 14.72 -2.20
N ILE A 155 -0.73 13.82 -1.27
CA ILE A 155 0.52 13.83 -0.49
C ILE A 155 1.72 13.49 -1.38
N VAL A 156 1.59 12.47 -2.23
CA VAL A 156 2.69 12.08 -3.13
C VAL A 156 2.97 13.18 -4.16
N ILE A 157 1.93 13.83 -4.69
CA ILE A 157 2.08 14.98 -5.61
C ILE A 157 2.81 16.13 -4.91
N ASP A 158 2.42 16.51 -3.69
CA ASP A 158 3.12 17.55 -2.91
C ASP A 158 4.62 17.23 -2.75
N LEU A 159 4.96 15.99 -2.41
CA LEU A 159 6.35 15.56 -2.25
C LEU A 159 7.15 15.68 -3.55
N VAL A 160 6.54 15.38 -4.69
CA VAL A 160 7.17 15.52 -6.02
C VAL A 160 7.34 16.99 -6.39
N GLU A 161 6.30 17.81 -6.21
CA GLU A 161 6.33 19.24 -6.54
C GLU A 161 7.39 19.99 -5.72
N ARG A 162 7.55 19.60 -4.45
CA ARG A 162 8.58 20.12 -3.54
C ARG A 162 9.97 19.52 -3.76
N ARG A 163 10.13 18.63 -4.75
CA ARG A 163 11.39 17.93 -5.09
C ARG A 163 11.98 17.14 -3.92
N ILE A 164 11.14 16.67 -3.00
CA ILE A 164 11.54 15.79 -1.90
C ILE A 164 11.71 14.36 -2.41
N VAL A 165 10.89 13.96 -3.39
CA VAL A 165 10.98 12.67 -4.08
C VAL A 165 10.99 12.87 -5.58
N GLU A 166 11.71 12.00 -6.28
CA GLU A 166 11.69 11.97 -7.74
C GLU A 166 10.44 11.24 -8.25
N MET A 167 9.86 11.76 -9.33
CA MET A 167 8.77 11.09 -10.02
C MET A 167 9.29 9.82 -10.69
N ARG A 168 8.85 8.66 -10.20
CA ARG A 168 9.14 7.37 -10.84
C ARG A 168 8.18 7.13 -11.99
N LEU A 169 8.70 7.21 -13.22
CA LEU A 169 8.02 6.74 -14.41
C LEU A 169 8.61 5.39 -14.82
N HIS A 170 7.76 4.42 -15.10
CA HIS A 170 8.23 3.16 -15.66
C HIS A 170 8.85 3.44 -17.03
N SER A 171 10.03 2.85 -17.31
CA SER A 171 10.81 3.09 -18.54
C SER A 171 9.99 2.96 -19.84
N LYS A 172 9.11 1.95 -19.92
CA LYS A 172 8.15 1.75 -21.01
C LYS A 172 7.16 2.90 -21.22
N TYR A 173 7.00 3.78 -20.24
CA TYR A 173 6.10 4.93 -20.23
C TYR A 173 6.85 6.27 -20.11
N LYS A 174 8.19 6.26 -20.20
CA LYS A 174 9.04 7.47 -20.12
C LYS A 174 8.71 8.47 -21.25
N ASN A 175 8.16 7.99 -22.36
CA ASN A 175 7.75 8.79 -23.52
C ASN A 175 6.25 9.18 -23.49
N TRP A 176 5.52 8.84 -22.44
CA TRP A 176 4.11 9.20 -22.30
C TRP A 176 3.98 10.68 -21.94
N ASN A 177 3.40 11.50 -22.82
CA ASN A 177 3.32 12.95 -22.63
C ASN A 177 2.07 13.39 -21.84
N LYS A 178 2.21 14.52 -21.14
CA LYS A 178 1.27 15.07 -20.14
C LYS A 178 -0.07 15.60 -20.69
N THR A 179 -0.36 15.46 -21.98
CA THR A 179 -1.64 15.91 -22.56
C THR A 179 -2.84 15.09 -22.07
N LEU A 180 -2.58 13.91 -21.47
CA LEU A 180 -3.58 13.04 -20.86
C LEU A 180 -3.90 13.38 -19.40
N THR A 181 -3.05 14.14 -18.68
CA THR A 181 -3.19 14.39 -17.24
C THR A 181 -4.46 15.18 -16.89
N LEU A 182 -4.92 16.07 -17.79
CA LEU A 182 -6.17 16.82 -17.63
C LEU A 182 -7.45 15.98 -17.87
N ARG A 183 -7.35 14.80 -18.50
CA ARG A 183 -8.50 13.89 -18.71
C ARG A 183 -8.76 12.92 -17.55
N TRP A 184 -7.83 12.77 -16.58
CA TRP A 184 -7.98 11.82 -15.47
C TRP A 184 -9.09 12.17 -14.48
N ARG A 185 -9.60 13.42 -14.46
CA ARG A 185 -10.79 13.78 -13.68
C ARG A 185 -12.08 13.12 -14.22
N HIS A 186 -12.06 12.55 -15.43
CA HIS A 186 -13.26 12.03 -16.12
C HIS A 186 -13.05 10.71 -16.91
N ALA A 187 -12.03 9.89 -16.62
CA ALA A 187 -11.84 8.62 -17.33
C ALA A 187 -12.75 7.50 -16.76
N PRO A 188 -13.43 6.70 -17.61
CA PRO A 188 -14.32 5.62 -17.16
C PRO A 188 -13.58 4.43 -16.52
N GLU A 189 -14.25 3.76 -15.58
CA GLU A 189 -13.74 2.73 -14.66
C GLU A 189 -13.22 1.41 -15.28
N SER A 190 -13.09 1.28 -16.60
CA SER A 190 -12.52 0.06 -17.22
C SER A 190 -11.39 0.39 -18.18
N HIS A 191 -10.15 0.06 -17.78
CA HIS A 191 -8.95 0.25 -18.61
C HIS A 191 -8.48 -1.09 -19.20
N PRO A 192 -7.99 -1.13 -20.47
CA PRO A 192 -7.46 -2.35 -21.08
C PRO A 192 -6.24 -2.97 -20.38
N ALA A 193 -5.65 -2.29 -19.38
CA ALA A 193 -4.56 -2.84 -18.57
C ALA A 193 -5.08 -3.85 -17.53
N ASP A 194 -6.36 -3.77 -17.15
CA ASP A 194 -7.00 -4.76 -16.27
C ASP A 194 -7.13 -6.13 -16.97
N ARG A 195 -7.09 -6.19 -18.32
CA ARG A 195 -7.10 -7.46 -19.08
C ARG A 195 -5.75 -8.18 -19.13
N LEU A 196 -4.65 -7.48 -18.86
CA LEU A 196 -3.30 -8.06 -18.92
C LEU A 196 -2.83 -8.62 -17.58
N SER A 197 -3.46 -8.23 -16.45
CA SER A 197 -3.16 -8.80 -15.13
C SER A 197 -3.72 -10.21 -14.93
N ASP A 198 -4.76 -10.61 -15.67
CA ASP A 198 -5.39 -11.93 -15.52
C ASP A 198 -4.58 -13.08 -16.11
N GLN A 199 -3.56 -12.81 -16.94
CA GLN A 199 -2.70 -13.85 -17.54
C GLN A 199 -1.39 -14.11 -16.78
N ALA A 200 -1.04 -13.28 -15.78
CA ALA A 200 0.28 -13.32 -15.16
C ALA A 200 0.37 -14.15 -13.87
N TRP A 201 -0.75 -14.71 -13.38
CA TRP A 201 -0.76 -15.65 -12.26
C TRP A 201 -1.25 -17.03 -12.73
N ARG A 202 -0.32 -17.95 -12.96
CA ARG A 202 -0.58 -19.39 -12.84
C ARG A 202 0.24 -19.88 -11.66
N PRO A 203 -0.36 -20.48 -10.60
CA PRO A 203 0.43 -21.20 -9.63
C PRO A 203 1.14 -22.36 -10.35
N ALA A 204 2.39 -22.62 -9.99
CA ALA A 204 3.06 -23.86 -10.37
C ALA A 204 2.21 -25.02 -9.84
N VAL A 205 1.68 -25.83 -10.75
CA VAL A 205 1.06 -27.11 -10.41
C VAL A 205 2.21 -28.11 -10.23
N GLU A 206 2.18 -28.84 -9.12
CA GLU A 206 3.09 -29.95 -8.81
C GLU A 206 3.14 -31.01 -9.92
#